data_AF-A0A4Z2EM62-F1
#
_entry.id   AF-A0A4Z2EM62-F1
#
_cell.length_a   1.000
_cell.length_b   1.000
_cell.length_c   1.000
_cell.angle_alpha   90.00
_cell.angle_beta   90.00
_cell.angle_gamma   90.00
#
_symmetry.space_group_name_H-M   'P 1'
#
loop_
_entity.id
_entity.type
_entity.pdbx_description
1 polymer ?
#
loop_
_entity_poly.entity_id
_entity_poly.type
_entity_poly.pdbx_seq_one_letter_code
_entity_poly.pdbx_strand_id
1 'polypeptide(L)'
;MQILWRLRSSDADHEAAAEAIENMADAVTHARFVGTDPASDEVVLMKILQVLRTLLLTPVGAHLTNESVCEIMQSCFRICFEMRLSELLRKSAEHTLVDMVQLLYSR
;
A
#
# COMPACT_ATOMS: atom_id res chain seq x y z
N MET A 1 -5.09 10.64 -37.58
CA MET A 1 -5.07 11.66 -36.51
C MET A 1 -5.90 11.25 -35.29
N GLN A 2 -7.17 10.85 -35.41
CA GLN A 2 -8.02 10.41 -34.27
C GLN A 2 -7.46 9.24 -33.43
N ILE A 3 -6.83 8.24 -34.06
CA ILE A 3 -6.21 7.09 -33.35
C ILE A 3 -5.04 7.53 -32.47
N LEU A 4 -4.25 8.50 -32.93
CA LEU A 4 -3.07 9.00 -32.24
C LEU A 4 -3.45 9.86 -31.02
N TRP A 5 -4.56 10.61 -31.10
CA TRP A 5 -5.15 11.31 -29.95
C TRP A 5 -5.72 10.35 -28.91
N ARG A 6 -6.31 9.22 -29.34
CA ARG A 6 -6.86 8.21 -28.44
C ARG A 6 -5.78 7.41 -27.72
N LEU A 7 -4.67 7.10 -28.40
CA LEU A 7 -3.47 6.54 -27.78
C LEU A 7 -2.86 7.52 -26.78
N ARG A 8 -2.64 8.78 -27.19
CA ARG A 8 -2.06 9.81 -26.31
C ARG A 8 -2.93 10.14 -25.08
N SER A 9 -4.25 10.11 -25.21
CA SER A 9 -5.17 10.25 -24.07
C SER A 9 -5.09 9.05 -23.14
N SER A 10 -5.08 7.83 -23.68
CA SER A 10 -4.99 6.60 -22.90
C SER A 10 -3.65 6.47 -22.16
N ASP A 11 -2.55 6.89 -22.78
CA ASP A 11 -1.22 6.87 -22.16
C ASP A 11 -1.12 7.91 -21.04
N ALA A 12 -1.67 9.11 -21.25
CA ALA A 12 -1.72 10.16 -20.23
C ALA A 12 -2.59 9.76 -19.02
N ASP A 13 -3.72 9.09 -19.25
CA ASP A 13 -4.58 8.56 -18.19
C ASP A 13 -3.86 7.46 -17.38
N HIS A 14 -3.06 6.63 -18.05
CA HIS A 14 -2.26 5.57 -17.41
C HIS A 14 -1.09 6.13 -16.60
N GLU A 15 -0.43 7.17 -17.10
CA GLU A 15 0.68 7.86 -16.42
C GLU A 15 0.19 8.62 -15.19
N ALA A 16 -0.95 9.32 -15.28
CA ALA A 16 -1.58 9.98 -14.15
C ALA A 16 -2.05 8.98 -13.07
N ALA A 17 -2.55 7.81 -13.48
CA ALA A 17 -2.91 6.75 -12.54
C ALA A 17 -1.67 6.20 -11.81
N ALA A 18 -0.55 6.00 -12.51
CA ALA A 18 0.69 5.52 -11.90
C ALA A 18 1.23 6.52 -10.86
N GLU A 19 1.27 7.80 -11.22
CA GLU A 19 1.69 8.87 -10.31
C GLU A 19 0.77 8.95 -9.07
N ALA A 20 -0.54 8.85 -9.25
CA ALA A 20 -1.49 8.86 -8.13
C ALA A 20 -1.28 7.66 -7.19
N ILE A 21 -1.02 6.47 -7.73
CA ILE A 21 -0.77 5.26 -6.94
C ILE A 21 0.55 5.38 -6.16
N GLU A 22 1.60 5.91 -6.78
CA GLU A 22 2.87 6.16 -6.10
C GLU A 22 2.74 7.20 -4.99
N ASN A 23 2.07 8.33 -5.26
CA ASN A 23 1.80 9.35 -4.25
C ASN A 23 0.96 8.81 -3.10
N MET A 24 0.00 7.91 -3.37
CA MET A 24 -0.76 7.24 -2.33
C MET A 24 0.14 6.34 -1.48
N ALA A 25 0.99 5.53 -2.11
CA ALA A 25 1.92 4.64 -1.41
C ALA A 25 2.84 5.44 -0.47
N ASP A 26 3.49 6.48 -0.99
CA ASP A 26 4.36 7.39 -0.21
C ASP A 26 3.60 8.00 0.98
N ALA A 27 2.42 8.57 0.73
CA ALA A 27 1.64 9.22 1.78
C ALA A 27 1.26 8.27 2.92
N VAL A 28 0.94 7.01 2.62
CA VAL A 28 0.52 6.04 3.65
C VAL A 28 1.68 5.35 4.34
N THR A 29 2.80 5.08 3.65
CA THR A 29 4.01 4.48 4.27
C THR A 29 4.69 5.49 5.21
N HIS A 30 4.64 6.77 4.87
CA HIS A 30 5.21 7.86 5.64
C HIS A 30 4.23 8.58 6.57
N ALA A 31 2.98 8.12 6.65
CA ALA A 31 1.96 8.73 7.51
C ALA A 31 2.42 8.79 8.97
N ARG A 32 2.42 10.00 9.55
CA ARG A 32 2.68 10.22 10.97
C ARG A 32 1.44 10.80 11.62
N PHE A 33 0.95 10.13 12.65
CA PHE A 33 -0.15 10.61 13.47
C PHE A 33 0.38 10.98 14.85
N VAL A 34 -0.15 12.08 15.39
CA VAL A 34 0.07 12.46 16.78
C VAL A 34 -0.77 11.52 17.61
N GLY A 35 -0.13 10.67 18.41
CA GLY A 35 -0.84 9.68 19.22
C GLY A 35 -1.89 10.36 20.10
N THR A 36 -3.13 9.93 19.95
CA THR A 36 -4.27 10.51 20.68
C THR A 36 -4.70 9.55 21.77
N ASP A 37 -5.48 8.55 21.38
CA ASP A 37 -5.98 7.46 22.18
C ASP A 37 -5.53 6.13 21.54
N PRO A 38 -4.93 5.19 22.30
CA PRO A 38 -4.38 3.97 21.75
C PRO A 38 -5.38 3.14 20.91
N ALA A 39 -6.64 3.08 21.32
CA ALA A 39 -7.65 2.33 20.58
C ALA A 39 -7.98 3.01 19.24
N SER A 40 -8.07 4.34 19.23
CA SER A 40 -8.27 5.13 18.02
C SER A 40 -7.09 5.04 17.06
N ASP A 41 -5.86 5.08 17.59
CA ASP A 41 -4.63 4.96 16.81
C ASP A 41 -4.52 3.58 16.13
N GLU A 42 -4.92 2.50 16.81
CA GLU A 42 -4.98 1.15 16.22
C GLU A 42 -5.99 1.04 15.08
N VAL A 43 -7.14 1.71 15.18
CA VAL A 43 -8.13 1.76 14.09
C VAL A 43 -7.55 2.46 12.87
N VAL A 44 -6.79 3.55 13.07
CA VAL A 44 -6.11 4.25 11.97
C VAL A 44 -5.05 3.34 11.34
N LEU A 45 -4.24 2.67 12.14
CA LEU A 45 -3.25 1.71 11.66
C LEU A 45 -3.87 0.55 10.88
N MET A 46 -5.02 0.02 11.32
CA MET A 46 -5.77 -0.99 10.58
C MET A 46 -6.22 -0.47 9.21
N LYS A 47 -6.70 0.78 9.13
CA LYS A 47 -7.06 1.41 7.85
C LYS A 47 -5.84 1.62 6.94
N ILE A 48 -4.71 2.05 7.50
CA ILE A 48 -3.45 2.15 6.75
C ILE A 48 -3.06 0.79 6.18
N LEU A 49 -3.07 -0.27 7.01
CA LEU A 49 -2.78 -1.63 6.58
C LEU A 49 -3.71 -2.09 5.44
N GLN A 50 -5.01 -1.77 5.51
CA GLN A 50 -5.97 -2.08 4.44
C GLN A 50 -5.64 -1.36 3.12
N VAL A 51 -5.20 -0.11 3.19
CA VAL A 51 -4.76 0.64 1.99
C VAL A 51 -3.49 0.02 1.42
N LEU A 52 -2.47 -0.23 2.24
CA LEU A 52 -1.23 -0.89 1.85
C LEU A 52 -1.49 -2.24 1.17
N ARG A 53 -2.39 -3.05 1.76
CA ARG A 53 -2.84 -4.32 1.19
C ARG A 53 -3.47 -4.12 -0.18
N THR A 54 -4.35 -3.13 -0.32
CA THR A 54 -5.07 -2.86 -1.58
C THR A 54 -4.12 -2.40 -2.68
N LEU A 55 -3.18 -1.51 -2.35
CA LEU A 55 -2.18 -1.00 -3.28
C LEU A 55 -1.36 -2.14 -3.89
N LEU A 56 -0.93 -3.11 -3.08
CA LEU A 56 -0.07 -4.20 -3.57
C LEU A 56 -0.87 -5.37 -4.16
N LEU A 57 -1.96 -5.79 -3.53
CA LEU A 57 -2.65 -7.06 -3.87
C LEU A 57 -3.72 -6.95 -4.96
N THR A 58 -4.02 -5.75 -5.44
CA THR A 58 -5.00 -5.55 -6.52
C THR A 58 -4.31 -5.17 -7.82
N PRO A 59 -5.01 -5.13 -8.97
CA PRO A 59 -4.38 -4.78 -10.25
C PRO A 59 -3.67 -3.42 -10.27
N VAL A 60 -4.04 -2.49 -9.39
CA VAL A 60 -3.36 -1.18 -9.28
C VAL A 60 -1.90 -1.32 -8.85
N GLY A 61 -1.53 -2.43 -8.19
CA GLY A 61 -0.16 -2.72 -7.80
C GLY A 61 0.79 -2.91 -8.97
N ALA A 62 0.28 -3.09 -10.19
CA ALA A 62 1.09 -3.07 -11.41
C ALA A 62 1.76 -1.71 -11.68
N HIS A 63 1.27 -0.64 -11.04
CA HIS A 63 1.83 0.70 -11.15
C HIS A 63 2.89 1.01 -10.10
N LEU A 64 3.08 0.15 -9.10
CA LEU A 64 4.06 0.37 -8.06
C LEU A 64 5.47 0.01 -8.55
N THR A 65 6.42 0.88 -8.26
CA THR A 65 7.84 0.57 -8.36
C THR A 65 8.26 -0.46 -7.31
N ASN A 66 9.37 -1.15 -7.58
CA ASN A 66 9.95 -2.09 -6.62
C ASN A 66 10.32 -1.42 -5.29
N GLU A 67 10.68 -0.14 -5.31
CA GLU A 67 11.00 0.64 -4.12
C GLU A 67 9.75 0.80 -3.25
N SER A 68 8.65 1.29 -3.82
CA SER A 68 7.37 1.42 -3.12
C SER A 68 6.82 0.09 -2.62
N VAL A 69 6.99 -1.00 -3.39
CA VAL A 69 6.67 -2.36 -2.93
C VAL A 69 7.49 -2.73 -1.69
N CYS A 70 8.79 -2.48 -1.69
CA CYS A 70 9.67 -2.75 -0.55
C CYS A 70 9.26 -1.91 0.68
N GLU A 71 8.93 -0.63 0.49
CA GLU A 71 8.49 0.25 1.57
C GLU A 71 7.16 -0.17 2.18
N ILE A 72 6.18 -0.55 1.34
CA ILE A 72 4.89 -1.10 1.77
C ILE A 72 5.11 -2.33 2.65
N MET A 73 5.95 -3.28 2.20
CA MET A 73 6.26 -4.48 2.96
C MET A 73 6.97 -4.13 4.28
N GLN A 74 7.94 -3.23 4.26
CA GLN A 74 8.65 -2.77 5.47
C GLN A 74 7.70 -2.12 6.47
N SER A 75 6.73 -1.32 6.00
CA SER A 75 5.69 -0.73 6.86
C SER A 75 4.86 -1.82 7.54
N CYS A 76 4.43 -2.84 6.81
CA CYS A 76 3.71 -3.99 7.38
C CYS A 76 4.58 -4.76 8.40
N PHE A 77 5.88 -4.95 8.13
CA PHE A 77 6.80 -5.57 9.08
C PHE A 77 6.92 -4.79 10.38
N ARG A 78 7.00 -3.46 10.32
CA ARG A 78 7.01 -2.61 11.52
C ARG A 78 5.75 -2.82 12.36
N ILE A 79 4.58 -2.93 11.74
CA ILE A 79 3.33 -3.24 12.45
C ILE A 79 3.40 -4.62 13.12
N CYS A 80 3.88 -5.66 12.42
CA CYS A 80 3.98 -7.03 12.96
C CYS A 80 4.79 -7.13 14.27
N PHE A 81 5.82 -6.30 14.41
CA PHE A 81 6.77 -6.39 15.52
C PHE A 81 6.64 -5.26 16.56
N GLU A 82 5.68 -4.34 16.42
CA GLU A 82 5.41 -3.32 17.43
C GLU A 82 4.60 -3.91 18.59
N MET A 83 5.31 -4.32 19.65
CA MET A 83 4.73 -5.00 20.82
C MET A 83 3.65 -4.19 21.55
N ARG A 84 3.58 -2.87 21.31
CA ARG A 84 2.55 -2.00 21.88
C ARG A 84 1.18 -2.14 21.21
N LEU A 85 1.11 -2.74 20.01
CA LEU A 85 -0.13 -2.95 19.28
C LEU A 85 -0.80 -4.27 19.67
N SER A 86 -2.13 -4.33 19.52
CA SER A 86 -2.90 -5.55 19.72
C SER A 86 -2.38 -6.72 18.88
N GLU A 87 -2.55 -7.93 19.41
CA GLU A 87 -2.24 -9.16 18.69
C GLU A 87 -3.03 -9.27 17.38
N LEU A 88 -4.28 -8.82 17.36
CA LEU A 88 -5.12 -8.82 16.17
C LEU A 88 -4.52 -7.97 15.04
N LEU A 89 -4.10 -6.74 15.33
CA LEU A 89 -3.50 -5.86 14.33
C LEU A 89 -2.18 -6.43 13.83
N ARG A 90 -1.33 -6.95 14.73
CA ARG A 90 -0.06 -7.59 14.37
C ARG A 90 -0.26 -8.81 13.48
N LYS A 91 -1.21 -9.69 13.82
CA LYS A 91 -1.55 -10.88 13.01
C LYS A 91 -2.19 -10.53 11.67
N SER A 92 -2.98 -9.45 11.62
CA SER A 92 -3.52 -8.95 10.35
C SER A 92 -2.41 -8.45 9.41
N ALA A 93 -1.40 -7.77 9.96
CA ALA A 93 -0.24 -7.32 9.19
C ALA A 93 0.62 -8.51 8.72
N GLU A 94 0.82 -9.52 9.58
CA GLU A 94 1.54 -10.75 9.23
C GLU A 94 0.85 -11.48 8.08
N HIS A 95 -0.48 -11.66 8.16
CA HIS A 95 -1.25 -12.29 7.09
C HIS A 95 -1.17 -11.49 5.78
N THR A 96 -1.22 -10.16 5.87
CA THR A 96 -1.05 -9.28 4.71
C THR A 96 0.32 -9.47 4.05
N LEU A 97 1.40 -9.56 4.85
CA LEU A 97 2.75 -9.85 4.32
C LEU A 97 2.83 -11.20 3.62
N VAL A 98 2.18 -12.23 4.16
CA VAL A 98 2.12 -13.55 3.52
C VAL A 98 1.43 -13.46 2.16
N ASP A 99 0.27 -12.80 2.08
CA ASP A 99 -0.43 -12.56 0.82
C ASP A 99 0.47 -11.82 -0.20
N MET A 100 1.21 -10.80 0.25
CA MET A 100 2.11 -10.01 -0.61
C MET A 100 3.25 -10.86 -1.17
N VAL A 101 3.92 -11.65 -0.33
CA VAL A 101 4.98 -12.57 -0.75
C VAL A 101 4.43 -13.60 -1.75
N GLN A 102 3.27 -14.20 -1.46
CA GLN A 102 2.66 -15.15 -2.38
C GLN A 102 2.38 -14.51 -3.74
N LEU A 103 1.84 -13.29 -3.78
CA LEU A 103 1.62 -12.59 -5.04
C LEU A 103 2.93 -12.37 -5.82
N LEU A 104 3.97 -11.87 -5.14
CA LEU A 104 5.26 -11.56 -5.77
C LEU A 104 5.95 -12.80 -6.37
N TYR A 105 5.79 -13.97 -5.76
CA TYR A 105 6.37 -15.23 -6.25
C TYR A 105 5.41 -16.09 -7.08
N SER A 106 4.14 -15.68 -7.22
CA SER A 106 3.16 -16.30 -8.12
C SER A 106 3.20 -15.74 -9.55
N ARG A 107 3.95 -14.65 -9.74
CA ARG A 107 4.25 -14.04 -11.04
C ARG A 107 5.58 -14.55 -11.57
#